data_AF-A0A6M3JV83-F1
#
_entry.id   AF-A0A6M3JV83-F1
#
_cell.length_a   1.000
_cell.length_b   1.000
_cell.length_c   1.000
_cell.angle_alpha   90.00
_cell.angle_beta   90.00
_cell.angle_gamma   90.00
#
_symmetry.space_group_name_H-M   'P 1'
#
loop_
_entity.id
_entity.type
_entity.pdbx_description
1 polymer ?
#
loop_
_entity_poly.entity_id
_entity_poly.type
_entity_poly.pdbx_seq_one_letter_code
_entity_poly.pdbx_strand_id
1 'polypeptide(L)'
;MVHNIPTGWLILKCEICKYEIGMFDPRELKVPMRAEMFKPLRTGWPNPLRHNPALEHTQTWEAAICVACGHRPFFTRDHVLTPEGLFKVGGVLPKKETQADRNQAEIDRIWAEDQEKAKTVEEKNQEIINLSEIRGQNDDEVFRYQKLEVIPECPMFYCECGMGYADKGSLVKHKVKCKRKRKVKA
;
A
#
# COMPACT_ATOMS: atom_id res chain seq x y z
N MET A 1 -3.25 -24.34 10.52
CA MET A 1 -4.51 -24.39 11.30
C MET A 1 -4.94 -22.96 11.55
N VAL A 2 -6.10 -22.53 11.06
CA VAL A 2 -6.59 -21.15 11.23
C VAL A 2 -7.31 -21.07 12.58
N HIS A 3 -6.90 -20.15 13.46
CA HIS A 3 -7.56 -19.95 14.75
C HIS A 3 -8.82 -19.13 14.58
N ASN A 4 -9.91 -19.58 15.18
CA ASN A 4 -11.17 -18.84 15.20
C ASN A 4 -11.06 -17.75 16.28
N ILE A 5 -10.41 -16.64 15.93
CA ILE A 5 -10.25 -15.49 16.82
C ILE A 5 -11.58 -14.72 16.80
N PRO A 6 -12.21 -14.47 17.96
CA PRO A 6 -13.43 -13.68 17.99
C PRO A 6 -13.23 -12.32 17.32
N THR A 7 -14.24 -11.86 16.58
CA THR A 7 -14.14 -10.59 15.84
C THR A 7 -13.80 -9.44 16.80
N GLY A 8 -12.72 -8.72 16.53
CA GLY A 8 -12.26 -7.58 17.33
C GLY A 8 -11.17 -7.90 18.36
N TRP A 9 -10.87 -9.18 18.61
CA TRP A 9 -9.78 -9.58 19.49
C TRP A 9 -8.43 -9.50 18.77
N LEU A 10 -7.39 -9.14 19.53
CA LEU A 10 -6.02 -9.08 19.04
C LEU A 10 -5.15 -10.17 19.66
N ILE A 11 -4.16 -10.62 18.90
CA ILE A 11 -3.13 -11.55 19.37
C ILE A 11 -2.13 -10.79 20.21
N LEU A 12 -1.80 -11.34 21.38
CA LEU A 12 -0.76 -10.88 22.27
C LEU A 12 0.55 -11.60 21.95
N LYS A 13 1.63 -10.84 21.77
CA LYS A 13 2.99 -11.35 21.58
C LYS A 13 3.90 -10.97 22.75
N CYS A 14 4.85 -11.83 23.05
CA CYS A 14 5.94 -11.53 23.98
C CYS A 14 6.89 -10.49 23.37
N GLU A 15 7.21 -9.42 24.10
CA GLU A 15 8.12 -8.38 23.62
C GLU A 15 9.57 -8.88 23.45
N ILE A 16 9.95 -9.93 24.18
CA ILE A 16 11.29 -10.53 24.15
C ILE A 16 11.44 -11.50 22.97
N CYS A 17 10.69 -12.61 22.98
CA CYS A 17 10.86 -13.69 22.00
C CYS A 17 9.88 -13.64 20.82
N LYS A 18 8.96 -12.66 20.79
CA LYS A 18 7.92 -12.48 19.75
C LYS A 18 6.92 -13.62 19.61
N TYR A 19 6.97 -14.60 20.52
CA TYR A 19 6.02 -15.72 20.56
C TYR A 19 4.61 -15.26 20.90
N GLU A 20 3.61 -15.88 20.29
CA GLU A 20 2.19 -15.61 20.57
C GLU A 20 1.81 -16.27 21.89
N ILE A 21 1.35 -15.48 22.86
CA ILE A 21 1.12 -15.93 24.23
C ILE A 21 -0.34 -15.89 24.65
N GLY A 22 -1.18 -15.13 23.96
CA GLY A 22 -2.58 -14.97 24.33
C GLY A 22 -3.36 -14.12 23.34
N MET A 23 -4.56 -13.75 23.74
CA MET A 23 -5.39 -12.79 23.04
C MET A 23 -6.05 -11.84 24.04
N PHE A 24 -6.44 -10.65 23.59
CA PHE A 24 -7.12 -9.65 24.40
C PHE A 24 -8.13 -8.85 23.56
N ASP A 25 -9.14 -8.29 24.22
CA ASP A 25 -10.00 -7.27 23.61
C ASP A 25 -9.38 -5.88 23.87
N PRO A 26 -8.99 -5.13 22.83
CA PRO A 26 -8.42 -3.79 22.97
C PRO A 26 -9.36 -2.79 23.66
N ARG A 27 -10.68 -3.02 23.66
CA ARG A 27 -11.68 -2.16 24.31
C ARG A 27 -11.77 -2.40 25.81
N GLU A 28 -11.43 -3.61 26.26
CA GLU A 28 -11.46 -4.00 27.67
C GLU A 28 -10.11 -3.77 28.38
N LEU A 29 -9.03 -3.62 27.61
CA LEU A 29 -7.69 -3.44 28.14
C LEU A 29 -7.54 -2.08 28.86
N LYS A 30 -7.23 -2.12 30.16
CA LYS A 30 -7.06 -0.95 31.02
C LYS A 30 -5.80 -1.05 31.88
N VAL A 31 -5.32 0.08 32.39
CA VAL A 31 -4.22 0.14 33.36
C VAL A 31 -4.82 0.26 34.79
N PRO A 32 -4.38 -0.56 35.77
CA PRO A 32 -3.41 -1.65 35.65
C PRO A 32 -3.98 -2.85 34.86
N MET A 33 -3.14 -3.46 34.03
CA MET A 33 -3.51 -4.66 33.26
C MET A 33 -3.70 -5.85 34.22
N ARG A 34 -4.86 -6.51 34.12
CA ARG A 34 -5.26 -7.66 34.95
C ARG A 34 -5.36 -8.93 34.12
N ALA A 35 -5.16 -10.09 34.75
CA ALA A 35 -5.21 -11.40 34.10
C ALA A 35 -6.53 -11.69 33.35
N GLU A 36 -7.65 -11.15 33.82
CA GLU A 36 -8.98 -11.32 33.23
C GLU A 36 -9.12 -10.70 31.83
N MET A 37 -8.34 -9.66 31.53
CA MET A 37 -8.35 -8.96 30.24
C MET A 37 -7.71 -9.79 29.12
N PHE A 38 -7.07 -10.91 29.47
CA PHE A 38 -6.39 -11.79 28.54
C PHE A 38 -7.05 -13.16 28.54
N LYS A 39 -7.14 -13.75 27.35
CA LYS A 39 -7.59 -15.12 27.15
C LYS A 39 -6.47 -15.95 26.51
N PRO A 40 -6.48 -17.27 26.73
CA PRO A 40 -5.55 -18.15 26.04
C PRO A 40 -5.80 -18.13 24.53
N LEU A 41 -4.75 -18.39 23.74
CA LEU A 41 -4.86 -18.48 22.28
C LEU A 41 -5.79 -19.59 21.81
N ARG A 42 -5.90 -20.67 22.59
CA ARG A 42 -6.64 -21.88 22.27
C ARG A 42 -7.19 -22.52 23.54
N THR A 43 -8.26 -23.29 23.42
CA THR A 43 -8.77 -24.11 24.51
C THR A 43 -7.67 -25.07 25.00
N GLY A 44 -7.45 -25.14 26.31
CA GLY A 44 -6.41 -25.96 26.92
C GLY A 44 -5.02 -25.32 26.96
N TRP A 45 -4.83 -24.12 26.41
CA TRP A 45 -3.60 -23.35 26.62
C TRP A 45 -3.66 -22.57 27.94
N PRO A 46 -2.52 -22.40 28.63
CA PRO A 46 -2.48 -21.56 29.82
C PRO A 46 -2.79 -20.11 29.43
N ASN A 47 -3.48 -19.40 30.32
CA ASN A 47 -3.66 -17.97 30.17
C ASN A 47 -2.28 -17.30 30.35
N PRO A 48 -1.87 -16.37 29.47
CA PRO A 48 -0.56 -15.71 29.55
C PRO A 48 -0.26 -15.08 30.92
N LEU A 49 -1.31 -14.70 31.65
CA LEU A 49 -1.23 -14.04 32.96
C LEU A 49 -1.63 -14.92 34.15
N ARG A 50 -1.91 -16.22 33.96
CA ARG A 50 -2.27 -17.10 35.09
C ARG A 50 -1.18 -18.11 35.36
N HIS A 51 -0.29 -17.76 36.28
CA HIS A 51 0.67 -18.71 36.86
C HIS A 51 0.15 -19.33 38.16
N ASN A 52 -0.84 -18.70 38.81
CA ASN A 52 -1.44 -19.24 40.03
C ASN A 52 -2.97 -19.09 40.01
N PRO A 53 -3.72 -20.21 39.87
CA PRO A 53 -5.19 -20.18 39.90
C PRO A 53 -5.75 -19.71 41.26
N ALA A 54 -4.98 -19.74 42.34
CA ALA A 54 -5.42 -19.23 43.65
C ALA A 54 -5.42 -17.69 43.74
N LEU A 55 -4.70 -16.99 42.83
CA LEU A 55 -4.56 -15.53 42.82
C LEU A 55 -5.11 -14.91 41.53
N GLU A 56 -6.01 -15.64 40.88
CA GLU A 56 -6.45 -15.42 39.50
C GLU A 56 -6.97 -14.01 39.21
N HIS A 57 -7.58 -13.38 40.22
CA HIS A 57 -8.20 -12.06 40.13
C HIS A 57 -7.29 -10.92 40.61
N THR A 58 -6.22 -11.23 41.34
CA THR A 58 -5.31 -10.25 41.93
C THR A 58 -3.96 -10.19 41.22
N GLN A 59 -3.67 -11.15 40.32
CA GLN A 59 -2.44 -11.13 39.53
C GLN A 59 -2.44 -9.95 38.56
N THR A 60 -1.46 -9.08 38.78
CA THR A 60 -1.11 -7.97 37.89
C THR A 60 -0.19 -8.46 36.77
N TRP A 61 -0.03 -7.62 35.74
CA TRP A 61 0.90 -7.84 34.64
C TRP A 61 2.36 -8.14 35.06
N GLU A 62 2.76 -7.78 36.29
CA GLU A 62 4.11 -8.08 36.80
C GLU A 62 4.37 -9.58 36.97
N ALA A 63 3.32 -10.35 37.26
CA ALA A 63 3.37 -11.80 37.41
C ALA A 63 3.24 -12.56 36.08
N ALA A 64 3.13 -11.84 34.96
CA ALA A 64 3.07 -12.43 33.63
C ALA A 64 4.37 -13.16 33.31
N ILE A 65 4.30 -14.41 32.84
CA ILE A 65 5.45 -15.15 32.31
C ILE A 65 5.10 -15.77 30.97
N CYS A 66 5.97 -15.54 29.99
CA CYS A 66 5.87 -16.13 28.66
C CYS A 66 6.17 -17.62 28.71
N VAL A 67 5.25 -18.45 28.19
CA VAL A 67 5.41 -19.91 28.14
C VAL A 67 6.56 -20.38 27.26
N ALA A 68 7.01 -19.55 26.30
CA ALA A 68 8.07 -19.91 25.38
C ALA A 68 9.48 -19.59 25.93
N CYS A 69 9.65 -18.45 26.60
CA CYS A 69 10.98 -18.02 27.09
C CYS A 69 11.12 -17.95 28.61
N GLY A 70 10.05 -18.13 29.39
CA GLY A 70 10.09 -18.04 30.85
C GLY A 70 10.31 -16.62 31.41
N HIS A 71 10.33 -15.59 30.56
CA HIS A 71 10.50 -14.20 30.98
C HIS A 71 9.18 -13.43 30.96
N ARG A 72 9.14 -12.29 31.67
CA ARG A 72 7.99 -11.39 31.63
C ARG A 72 7.78 -10.84 30.21
N PRO A 73 6.59 -11.03 29.60
CA PRO A 73 6.36 -10.69 28.20
C PRO A 73 6.25 -9.19 27.90
N PHE A 74 6.11 -8.34 28.91
CA PHE A 74 5.98 -6.89 28.75
C PHE A 74 7.14 -6.17 29.45
N PHE A 75 7.73 -5.18 28.77
CA PHE A 75 8.71 -4.29 29.38
C PHE A 75 8.04 -3.17 30.19
N THR A 76 6.80 -2.83 29.86
CA THR A 76 6.11 -1.63 30.34
C THR A 76 4.64 -1.94 30.65
N ARG A 77 4.00 -1.07 31.42
CA ARG A 77 2.63 -1.29 31.95
C ARG A 77 1.53 -0.85 30.99
N ASP A 78 1.85 0.04 30.07
CA ASP A 78 0.90 0.80 29.24
C ASP A 78 0.95 0.41 27.76
N HIS A 79 1.65 -0.67 27.41
CA HIS A 79 1.71 -1.19 26.06
C HIS A 79 1.71 -2.71 26.06
N VAL A 80 1.24 -3.27 24.95
CA VAL A 80 1.35 -4.69 24.64
C VAL A 80 1.78 -4.85 23.18
N LEU A 81 2.55 -5.89 22.88
CA LEU A 81 2.95 -6.18 21.50
C LEU A 81 1.91 -7.05 20.79
N THR A 82 1.56 -6.66 19.57
CA THR A 82 0.64 -7.34 18.67
C THR A 82 1.36 -7.69 17.35
N PRO A 83 0.79 -8.54 16.47
CA PRO A 83 1.32 -8.74 15.12
C PRO A 83 1.48 -7.44 14.32
N GLU A 84 0.62 -6.47 14.55
CA GLU A 84 0.60 -5.15 13.91
C GLU A 84 1.58 -4.14 14.55
N GLY A 85 2.18 -4.46 15.69
CA GLY A 85 3.12 -3.59 16.40
C GLY A 85 2.75 -3.34 17.86
N LEU A 86 3.37 -2.31 18.46
CA LEU A 86 3.08 -1.91 19.84
C LEU A 86 1.70 -1.24 19.92
N PHE A 87 0.82 -1.80 20.74
CA PHE A 87 -0.49 -1.26 21.04
C PHE A 87 -0.47 -0.59 22.42
N LYS A 88 -0.78 0.70 22.48
CA LYS A 88 -0.89 1.44 23.74
C LYS A 88 -2.23 1.15 24.42
N VAL A 89 -2.22 0.83 25.71
CA VAL A 89 -3.43 0.56 26.50
C VAL A 89 -4.33 1.80 26.53
N GLY A 90 -5.60 1.64 26.16
CA GLY A 90 -6.54 2.76 25.97
C GLY A 90 -6.34 3.57 24.69
N GLY A 91 -5.40 3.16 23.83
CA GLY A 91 -5.18 3.76 22.52
C GLY A 91 -6.28 3.38 21.52
N VAL A 92 -6.43 4.21 20.49
CA VAL A 92 -7.25 3.84 19.33
C VAL A 92 -6.49 2.79 18.54
N LEU A 93 -7.17 1.69 18.18
CA LEU A 93 -6.59 0.71 17.27
C LEU A 93 -6.08 1.41 16.02
N PRO A 94 -4.82 1.18 15.59
CA PRO A 94 -4.41 1.63 14.28
C PRO A 94 -5.43 1.05 13.30
N LYS A 95 -6.11 1.92 12.54
CA LYS A 95 -7.04 1.48 11.50
C LYS A 95 -6.24 0.53 10.63
N LYS A 96 -6.67 -0.74 10.52
CA LYS A 96 -6.06 -1.66 9.57
C LYS A 96 -6.15 -0.95 8.23
N GLU A 97 -4.98 -0.60 7.69
CA GLU A 97 -4.88 0.01 6.39
C GLU A 97 -5.61 -0.92 5.43
N THR A 98 -6.76 -0.46 4.96
CA THR A 98 -7.62 -1.28 4.13
C THR A 98 -6.94 -1.45 2.77
N GLN A 99 -7.30 -2.49 2.02
CA GLN A 99 -6.85 -2.60 0.64
C GLN A 99 -7.23 -1.34 -0.16
N ALA A 100 -8.35 -0.69 0.19
CA ALA A 100 -8.75 0.59 -0.39
C ALA A 100 -7.77 1.72 -0.05
N ASP A 101 -7.31 1.82 1.20
CA ASP A 101 -6.31 2.82 1.61
C ASP A 101 -4.97 2.61 0.86
N ARG A 102 -4.54 1.35 0.70
CA ARG A 102 -3.34 1.01 -0.08
C ARG A 102 -3.51 1.34 -1.56
N ASN A 103 -4.64 0.98 -2.14
CA ASN A 103 -4.95 1.29 -3.53
C ASN A 103 -5.03 2.80 -3.74
N GLN A 104 -5.58 3.56 -2.80
CA GLN A 104 -5.64 5.01 -2.87
C GLN A 104 -4.24 5.62 -2.83
N ALA A 105 -3.37 5.16 -1.93
CA ALA A 105 -1.98 5.60 -1.87
C ALA A 105 -1.21 5.28 -3.17
N GLU A 106 -1.53 4.17 -3.84
CA GLU A 106 -0.96 3.83 -5.15
C GLU A 106 -1.50 4.75 -6.26
N ILE A 107 -2.81 5.03 -6.27
CA ILE A 107 -3.43 5.99 -7.20
C ILE A 107 -2.81 7.38 -7.05
N ASP A 108 -2.63 7.85 -5.81
CA ASP A 108 -2.06 9.17 -5.51
C ASP A 108 -0.61 9.27 -6.01
N ARG A 109 0.18 8.19 -5.90
CA ARG A 109 1.54 8.13 -6.46
C ARG A 109 1.53 8.22 -7.98
N ILE A 110 0.66 7.45 -8.65
CA ILE A 110 0.54 7.47 -10.12
C ILE A 110 0.14 8.87 -10.60
N TRP A 111 -0.82 9.50 -9.93
CA TRP A 111 -1.23 10.87 -10.27
C TRP A 111 -0.12 11.90 -10.05
N ALA A 112 0.67 11.77 -8.98
CA ALA A 112 1.81 12.65 -8.74
C ALA A 112 2.87 12.51 -9.85
N GLU A 113 3.20 11.28 -10.26
CA GLU A 113 4.12 11.02 -11.37
C GLU A 113 3.62 11.59 -12.70
N ASP A 114 2.30 11.48 -12.97
CA ASP A 114 1.72 12.02 -14.19
C ASP A 114 1.71 13.56 -14.21
N GLN A 115 1.51 14.21 -13.06
CA GLN A 115 1.64 15.66 -12.95
C GLN A 115 3.08 16.14 -13.19
N GLU A 116 4.07 15.40 -12.69
CA GLU A 116 5.49 15.73 -12.92
C GLU A 116 5.86 15.59 -14.40
N LYS A 117 5.43 14.50 -15.05
CA LYS A 117 5.63 14.30 -16.50
C LYS A 117 4.94 15.40 -17.32
N ALA A 118 3.75 15.83 -16.93
CA ALA A 118 3.04 16.91 -17.61
C ALA A 118 3.82 18.23 -17.56
N LYS A 119 4.38 18.58 -16.38
CA LYS A 119 5.24 19.76 -16.24
C LYS A 119 6.47 19.70 -17.13
N THR A 120 7.15 18.55 -17.18
CA THR A 120 8.32 18.37 -18.06
C THR A 120 7.97 18.52 -19.54
N VAL A 121 6.78 18.07 -19.96
CA VAL A 121 6.32 18.25 -21.35
C VAL A 121 6.03 19.72 -21.65
N GLU A 122 5.40 20.43 -20.70
CA GLU A 122 5.11 21.86 -20.82
C GLU A 122 6.40 22.69 -20.90
N GLU A 123 7.39 22.41 -20.05
CA GLU A 123 8.72 23.04 -20.08
C GLU A 123 9.41 22.83 -21.44
N LYS A 124 9.39 21.60 -21.98
CA LYS A 124 9.96 21.31 -23.31
C LYS A 124 9.22 22.03 -24.43
N ASN A 125 7.90 22.14 -24.36
CA ASN A 125 7.13 22.88 -25.35
C ASN A 125 7.47 24.37 -25.32
N GLN A 126 7.65 24.95 -24.13
CA GLN A 126 8.07 26.34 -23.99
C GLN A 126 9.48 26.58 -24.54
N GLU A 127 10.41 25.65 -24.31
CA GLU A 127 11.76 25.70 -24.89
C GLU A 127 11.72 25.70 -26.43
N ILE A 128 10.87 24.87 -27.04
CA ILE A 128 10.68 24.83 -28.50
C ILE A 128 10.14 26.17 -29.02
N ILE A 129 9.14 26.76 -28.34
CA ILE A 129 8.58 28.07 -28.72
C ILE A 129 9.68 29.14 -28.68
N ASN A 130 10.43 29.21 -27.58
CA ASN A 130 11.52 30.19 -27.42
C ASN A 130 12.60 30.02 -28.52
N LEU A 131 12.95 28.78 -28.88
CA LEU A 131 13.90 28.51 -29.97
C LEU A 131 13.37 28.94 -31.34
N SER A 132 12.06 28.86 -31.57
CA SER A 132 11.43 29.30 -32.83
C SER A 132 11.43 30.83 -32.98
N GLU A 133 11.25 31.57 -31.88
CA GLU A 133 11.31 33.04 -31.86
C GLU A 133 12.72 33.57 -32.17
N ILE A 134 13.75 32.89 -31.65
CA ILE A 134 15.16 33.22 -31.96
C ILE A 134 15.46 33.02 -33.46
N ARG A 135 14.86 32.01 -34.10
CA ARG A 135 15.06 31.74 -35.53
C ARG A 135 14.32 32.74 -36.43
N GLY A 136 13.13 33.19 -36.02
CA GLY A 136 12.31 34.15 -36.77
C GLY A 136 12.95 35.54 -36.97
N GLN A 137 14.09 35.84 -36.33
CA GLN A 137 14.83 37.08 -36.55
C GLN A 137 15.89 37.00 -37.66
N ASN A 138 16.11 35.83 -38.28
CA ASN A 138 17.13 35.66 -39.33
C ASN A 138 16.57 35.32 -40.74
N ASP A 139 15.26 35.20 -40.91
CA ASP A 139 14.65 34.62 -42.12
C ASP A 139 13.83 35.64 -42.95
N ASP A 140 14.29 36.91 -43.05
CA ASP A 140 13.81 37.83 -44.10
C ASP A 140 14.39 37.50 -45.49
N GLU A 141 15.38 36.59 -45.57
CA GLU A 141 15.81 35.98 -46.81
C GLU A 141 15.58 34.47 -46.76
N VAL A 142 15.00 33.94 -47.84
CA VAL A 142 14.86 32.52 -48.17
C VAL A 142 13.64 31.82 -47.54
N PHE A 143 12.49 31.90 -48.22
CA PHE A 143 12.02 30.79 -49.08
C PHE A 143 10.64 31.08 -49.68
N ARG A 144 10.62 31.41 -50.98
CA ARG A 144 9.47 31.12 -51.86
C ARG A 144 9.44 29.60 -52.08
N TYR A 145 8.82 28.84 -51.18
CA TYR A 145 8.45 27.47 -51.50
C TYR A 145 7.25 27.47 -52.44
N GLN A 146 7.45 26.88 -53.62
CA GLN A 146 6.39 26.52 -54.55
C GLN A 146 5.29 25.78 -53.79
N LYS A 147 4.08 26.33 -53.88
CA LYS A 147 2.82 25.75 -53.45
C LYS A 147 2.56 24.48 -54.26
N LEU A 148 3.14 23.36 -53.84
CA LEU A 148 2.69 22.04 -54.28
C LEU A 148 1.35 21.78 -53.61
N GLU A 149 0.32 21.56 -54.42
CA GLU A 149 -1.00 21.15 -53.96
C GLU A 149 -0.85 19.79 -53.26
N VAL A 150 -0.80 19.83 -51.93
CA VAL A 150 -0.83 18.65 -51.08
C VAL A 150 -2.21 18.03 -51.25
N ILE A 151 -2.28 16.97 -52.06
CA ILE A 151 -3.39 16.03 -52.03
C ILE A 151 -3.52 15.57 -50.58
N PRO A 152 -4.69 15.67 -49.92
CA PRO A 152 -4.84 15.28 -48.54
C PRO A 152 -4.73 13.75 -48.44
N GLU A 153 -3.51 13.25 -48.28
CA GLU A 153 -3.27 11.85 -47.96
C GLU A 153 -3.85 11.60 -46.57
N CYS A 154 -4.88 10.74 -46.51
CA CYS A 154 -5.52 10.34 -45.26
C CYS A 154 -4.45 9.92 -44.24
N PRO A 155 -4.37 10.58 -43.06
CA PRO A 155 -3.36 10.25 -42.07
C PRO A 155 -3.58 8.82 -41.56
N MET A 156 -2.67 7.91 -41.89
CA MET A 156 -2.67 6.54 -41.40
C MET A 156 -2.11 6.49 -39.98
N PHE A 157 -2.79 5.76 -39.09
CA PHE A 157 -2.37 5.54 -37.70
C PHE A 157 -1.73 4.15 -37.55
N TYR A 158 -0.53 4.07 -36.96
CA TYR A 158 0.22 2.82 -36.85
C TYR A 158 0.22 2.23 -35.43
N CYS A 159 0.16 0.89 -35.35
CA CYS A 159 0.38 0.11 -34.13
C CYS A 159 1.86 -0.33 -34.02
N GLU A 160 2.35 -0.60 -32.81
CA GLU A 160 3.71 -1.14 -32.57
C GLU A 160 3.99 -2.47 -33.27
N CYS A 161 2.95 -3.19 -33.73
CA CYS A 161 3.11 -4.40 -34.53
C CYS A 161 3.36 -4.13 -36.03
N GLY A 162 3.42 -2.85 -36.45
CA GLY A 162 3.64 -2.43 -37.83
C GLY A 162 2.38 -2.31 -38.70
N MET A 163 1.18 -2.58 -38.18
CA MET A 163 -0.07 -2.43 -38.96
C MET A 163 -0.60 -0.99 -38.93
N GLY A 164 -1.01 -0.48 -40.09
CA GLY A 164 -1.62 0.85 -40.29
C GLY A 164 -3.14 0.81 -40.37
N TYR A 165 -3.80 1.89 -39.93
CA TYR A 165 -5.25 2.04 -39.87
C TYR A 165 -5.68 3.42 -40.36
N ALA A 166 -6.77 3.50 -41.11
CA ALA A 166 -7.29 4.77 -41.63
C ALA A 166 -7.96 5.65 -40.57
N ASP A 167 -8.37 5.08 -39.42
CA ASP A 167 -9.05 5.81 -38.35
C ASP A 167 -8.53 5.40 -36.95
N LYS A 168 -8.57 6.36 -36.02
CA LYS A 168 -8.14 6.15 -34.62
C LYS A 168 -8.93 5.07 -33.90
N GLY A 169 -10.23 4.92 -34.19
CA GLY A 169 -11.10 3.94 -33.52
C GLY A 169 -10.65 2.51 -33.80
N SER A 170 -10.31 2.23 -35.05
CA SER A 170 -9.75 0.94 -35.50
C SER A 170 -8.40 0.64 -34.86
N LEU A 171 -7.51 1.63 -34.75
CA LEU A 171 -6.23 1.47 -34.06
C LEU A 171 -6.41 1.09 -32.57
N VAL A 172 -7.33 1.75 -31.86
CA VAL A 172 -7.58 1.48 -30.43
C VAL A 172 -8.13 0.07 -30.22
N LYS A 173 -9.13 -0.35 -31.02
CA LYS A 173 -9.67 -1.71 -30.97
C LYS A 173 -8.59 -2.77 -31.23
N HIS A 174 -7.67 -2.48 -32.15
CA HIS A 174 -6.56 -3.36 -32.44
C HIS A 174 -5.54 -3.42 -31.28
N LYS A 175 -5.13 -2.29 -30.69
CA LYS A 175 -4.15 -2.26 -29.57
C LYS A 175 -4.57 -3.14 -28.38
N VAL A 176 -5.86 -3.16 -28.05
CA VAL A 176 -6.42 -4.01 -26.97
C VAL A 176 -6.25 -5.50 -27.30
N LYS A 177 -6.49 -5.91 -28.56
CA LYS A 177 -6.31 -7.31 -29.01
C LYS A 177 -4.83 -7.67 -29.20
N CYS A 178 -4.00 -6.75 -29.69
CA CYS A 178 -2.59 -6.97 -29.99
C CYS A 178 -1.77 -7.29 -28.72
N LYS A 179 -2.05 -6.60 -27.60
CA LYS A 179 -1.39 -6.87 -26.31
C LYS A 179 -1.61 -8.30 -25.79
N ARG A 180 -2.71 -8.98 -26.18
CA ARG A 180 -2.98 -10.36 -25.77
C ARG A 180 -2.11 -11.40 -26.48
N LYS A 181 -1.56 -11.09 -27.66
CA LYS A 181 -0.75 -12.05 -28.44
C LYS A 181 0.75 -12.04 -28.09
N ARG A 182 1.26 -10.99 -27.45
CA ARG A 182 2.68 -10.91 -27.03
C ARG A 182 3.01 -11.76 -25.80
N LYS A 183 2.02 -12.27 -25.04
CA LYS A 183 2.25 -13.05 -23.80
C LYS A 183 2.35 -14.57 -23.98
N VAL A 184 2.41 -15.10 -25.22
CA VAL A 184 2.33 -16.56 -25.46
C VAL A 184 3.63 -17.16 -26.03
N LYS A 185 4.76 -16.44 -25.96
CA LYS A 185 6.08 -17.04 -26.25
C LYS A 185 7.10 -16.58 -25.21
N ALA A 186 7.04 -17.21 -24.06
CA ALA A 186 8.17 -17.39 -23.14
C ALA A 186 8.39 -18.89 -23.00
#